data_AF-A0A8D3WD57-F1
#
_entry.id   AF-A0A8D3WD57-F1
#
_cell.length_a   1.000
_cell.length_b   1.000
_cell.length_c   1.000
_cell.angle_alpha   90.00
_cell.angle_beta   90.00
_cell.angle_gamma   90.00
#
_symmetry.space_group_name_H-M   'P 1'
#
loop_
_entity.id
_entity.type
_entity.pdbx_description
1 polymer ?
#
loop_
_entity_poly.entity_id
_entity_poly.type
_entity_poly.pdbx_seq_one_letter_code
_entity_poly.pdbx_strand_id
1 'polypeptide(L)'
;MAIGDAGCSGGTLYTPSGPLFPTPFPREEGGRPGVRIRRAATAGDTMGADVQTYGHRGLTEDGEIMATEQQDGAVRNSPATWVAAQAELYESSGGTKGTTQLGVPCLLLDYVGRRSGIRRRTVLMYGRDGDDYLIVGSNGGSDSHPLWYLNLLDGPEVDVRVGTERFPALAETLPPEERERVWPHLVEVFPRYAAYRAKTGRDIPVVRLRRR
;
A
#
# COMPACT_ATOMS: atom_id res chain seq x y z
N MET A 1 -5.14 45.31 -44.82
CA MET A 1 -3.78 45.84 -45.08
C MET A 1 -3.13 45.98 -43.71
N ALA A 2 -2.15 45.20 -43.25
CA ALA A 2 -1.33 44.18 -43.86
C ALA A 2 -0.93 43.09 -42.82
N ILE A 3 -0.79 41.87 -43.32
CA ILE A 3 0.11 40.73 -43.01
C ILE A 3 0.70 40.50 -41.60
N GLY A 4 0.63 39.24 -41.18
CA GLY A 4 1.38 38.63 -40.09
C GLY A 4 1.17 37.11 -40.02
N ASP A 5 1.65 36.41 -41.02
CA ASP A 5 1.75 34.94 -41.13
C ASP A 5 2.80 34.40 -40.16
N ALA A 6 2.51 33.29 -39.47
CA ALA A 6 3.51 32.46 -38.80
C ALA A 6 2.99 31.03 -38.62
N GLY A 7 3.17 30.22 -39.67
CA GLY A 7 3.26 28.76 -39.53
C GLY A 7 4.69 28.33 -39.16
N CYS A 8 4.80 27.38 -38.23
CA CYS A 8 5.94 26.49 -37.99
C CYS A 8 5.42 25.37 -37.05
N SER A 9 4.93 24.23 -37.53
CA SER A 9 5.66 23.00 -37.94
C SER A 9 6.54 22.35 -36.85
N GLY A 10 6.16 21.12 -36.47
CA GLY A 10 7.10 20.05 -36.10
C GLY A 10 7.26 19.76 -34.59
N GLY A 11 6.68 18.67 -34.10
CA GLY A 11 6.86 18.22 -32.72
C GLY A 11 6.26 16.85 -32.41
N THR A 12 6.66 15.85 -33.19
CA THR A 12 6.79 14.41 -32.86
C THR A 12 5.69 13.74 -32.02
N LEU A 13 4.85 12.95 -32.71
CA LEU A 13 4.07 11.84 -32.15
C LEU A 13 5.03 10.85 -31.47
N TYR A 14 4.96 10.73 -30.14
CA TYR A 14 5.69 9.70 -29.41
C TYR A 14 4.90 8.39 -29.46
N THR A 15 5.34 7.50 -30.34
CA THR A 15 4.89 6.10 -30.40
C THR A 15 5.91 5.23 -29.65
N PRO A 16 5.61 4.68 -28.47
CA PRO A 16 6.45 3.64 -27.91
C PRO A 16 6.08 2.29 -28.54
N SER A 17 6.76 1.96 -29.63
CA SER A 17 6.81 0.60 -30.18
C SER A 17 7.85 -0.23 -29.42
N GLY A 18 7.37 -1.11 -28.53
CA GLY A 18 8.03 -2.32 -28.03
C GLY A 18 8.84 -2.22 -26.72
N PRO A 19 9.23 -3.35 -26.10
CA PRO A 19 8.60 -4.67 -26.09
C PRO A 19 7.72 -4.90 -24.84
N LEU A 20 6.90 -5.94 -24.92
CA LEU A 20 6.04 -6.47 -23.85
C LEU A 20 6.87 -6.81 -22.61
N PHE A 21 6.61 -6.11 -21.49
CA PHE A 21 7.23 -6.41 -20.20
C PHE A 21 6.19 -6.95 -19.19
N PRO A 22 6.63 -7.83 -18.28
CA PRO A 22 5.77 -8.85 -17.68
C PRO A 22 4.78 -8.23 -16.70
N THR A 23 3.56 -8.77 -16.72
CA THR A 23 2.51 -8.51 -15.72
C THR A 23 3.04 -8.74 -14.31
N PRO A 24 3.00 -7.76 -13.40
CA PRO A 24 3.55 -7.93 -12.06
C PRO A 24 2.45 -8.41 -11.10
N PHE A 25 1.89 -9.60 -11.33
CA PHE A 25 1.15 -10.33 -10.30
C PHE A 25 1.30 -11.83 -10.58
N PRO A 26 1.98 -12.60 -9.72
CA PRO A 26 1.93 -14.05 -9.82
C PRO A 26 0.49 -14.52 -9.65
N ARG A 27 0.03 -15.29 -10.62
CA ARG A 27 -1.22 -16.06 -10.58
C ARG A 27 -0.97 -17.20 -9.58
N GLU A 28 -1.56 -17.14 -8.37
CA GLU A 28 -1.55 -18.31 -7.49
C GLU A 28 -2.55 -19.34 -8.03
N GLU A 29 -2.07 -20.18 -8.94
CA GLU A 29 -2.71 -21.43 -9.34
C GLU A 29 -1.96 -22.59 -8.68
N GLY A 30 -2.63 -23.36 -7.82
CA GLY A 30 -2.03 -24.56 -7.24
C GLY A 30 -2.83 -25.13 -6.06
N GLY A 31 -3.73 -26.06 -6.36
CA GLY A 31 -4.63 -26.71 -5.42
C GLY A 31 -3.97 -27.39 -4.22
N ARG A 32 -4.75 -27.49 -3.14
CA ARG A 32 -4.42 -28.25 -1.94
C ARG A 32 -4.90 -29.70 -2.11
N PRO A 33 -4.02 -30.73 -2.11
CA PRO A 33 -4.46 -32.10 -1.87
C PRO A 33 -4.39 -32.42 -0.37
N GLY A 34 -5.43 -33.09 0.11
CA GLY A 34 -5.68 -33.38 1.52
C GLY A 34 -4.62 -34.23 2.20
N VAL A 35 -4.31 -33.86 3.44
CA VAL A 35 -3.50 -34.65 4.37
C VAL A 35 -4.40 -35.73 5.00
N ARG A 36 -4.15 -36.99 4.64
CA ARG A 36 -4.65 -38.17 5.37
C ARG A 36 -3.70 -38.47 6.52
N ILE A 37 -4.21 -38.43 7.74
CA ILE A 37 -3.49 -38.88 8.95
C ILE A 37 -3.50 -40.42 8.98
N ARG A 38 -2.33 -41.05 8.99
CA ARG A 38 -2.14 -42.44 9.44
C ARG A 38 -1.30 -42.46 10.72
N ARG A 39 -1.63 -43.42 11.58
CA ARG A 39 -1.16 -43.64 12.96
C ARG A 39 -0.10 -44.77 13.00
N ALA A 40 0.61 -44.86 14.14
CA ALA A 40 1.48 -45.94 14.67
C ALA A 40 2.99 -45.73 14.44
N ALA A 41 3.95 -46.05 15.33
CA ALA A 41 3.98 -46.63 16.68
C ALA A 41 5.35 -46.33 17.37
N THR A 42 5.46 -46.84 18.60
CA THR A 42 6.44 -46.81 19.71
C THR A 42 7.96 -47.05 19.51
N ALA A 43 8.71 -46.35 20.37
CA ALA A 43 9.78 -46.76 21.32
C ALA A 43 11.17 -47.28 20.90
N GLY A 44 12.20 -46.68 21.53
CA GLY A 44 13.45 -47.33 22.00
C GLY A 44 14.73 -47.00 21.22
N ASP A 45 15.64 -46.18 21.79
CA ASP A 45 16.93 -46.64 22.36
C ASP A 45 17.94 -45.50 22.69
N THR A 46 18.21 -45.36 23.99
CA THR A 46 19.49 -45.39 24.74
C THR A 46 20.78 -44.66 24.26
N MET A 47 21.21 -43.75 25.15
CA MET A 47 22.56 -43.34 25.62
C MET A 47 23.62 -42.71 24.69
N GLY A 48 24.11 -41.55 25.15
CA GLY A 48 25.53 -41.40 25.50
C GLY A 48 26.34 -40.41 24.67
N ALA A 49 26.40 -39.14 25.10
CA ALA A 49 27.59 -38.32 24.87
C ALA A 49 27.73 -37.28 25.98
N ASP A 50 28.89 -37.36 26.62
CA ASP A 50 29.32 -36.63 27.79
C ASP A 50 29.64 -35.15 27.49
N VAL A 51 29.63 -34.40 28.59
CA VAL A 51 29.78 -32.96 28.71
C VAL A 51 31.25 -32.51 28.64
N GLN A 52 31.51 -31.35 28.02
CA GLN A 52 32.33 -30.23 28.56
C GLN A 52 32.47 -29.13 27.48
N THR A 53 31.67 -28.05 27.48
CA THR A 53 31.77 -26.76 28.20
C THR A 53 32.42 -25.64 27.37
N TYR A 54 31.60 -24.65 26.97
CA TYR A 54 31.89 -23.20 26.86
C TYR A 54 30.53 -22.55 26.56
N GLY A 55 30.00 -21.55 27.27
CA GLY A 55 30.35 -20.85 28.48
C GLY A 55 29.17 -19.93 28.79
N HIS A 56 28.64 -20.06 29.99
CA HIS A 56 27.79 -19.14 30.76
C HIS A 56 26.67 -18.33 30.08
N ARG A 57 25.48 -18.91 30.28
CA ARG A 57 24.18 -18.27 30.52
C ARG A 57 24.29 -17.29 31.73
N GLY A 58 23.91 -16.03 31.54
CA GLY A 58 23.45 -15.18 32.63
C GLY A 58 21.95 -15.43 32.82
N LEU A 59 21.60 -16.25 33.80
CA LEU A 59 20.27 -16.28 34.41
C LEU A 59 20.29 -15.25 35.54
N THR A 60 19.38 -14.30 35.53
CA THR A 60 18.93 -13.65 36.76
C THR A 60 17.68 -14.37 37.25
N GLU A 61 17.64 -14.62 38.54
CA GLU A 61 16.47 -15.10 39.29
C GLU A 61 15.39 -14.05 39.17
N ASP A 62 14.39 -14.32 38.35
CA ASP A 62 12.97 -14.01 38.54
C ASP A 62 12.30 -14.39 37.21
N GLY A 63 11.30 -15.28 37.26
CA GLY A 63 10.64 -15.85 36.10
C GLY A 63 9.78 -14.83 35.34
N GLU A 64 10.41 -13.82 34.76
CA GLU A 64 9.79 -12.82 33.91
C GLU A 64 10.10 -13.16 32.45
N ILE A 65 9.07 -13.57 31.75
CA ILE A 65 9.05 -13.53 30.28
C ILE A 65 9.44 -12.09 29.88
N MET A 66 10.63 -11.92 29.31
CA MET A 66 10.96 -10.69 28.59
C MET A 66 10.01 -10.61 27.41
N ALA A 67 8.85 -10.00 27.64
CA ALA A 67 7.98 -9.50 26.61
C ALA A 67 8.88 -8.64 25.73
N THR A 68 9.03 -9.04 24.47
CA THR A 68 9.72 -8.24 23.47
C THR A 68 9.11 -6.85 23.54
N GLU A 69 9.90 -5.88 24.01
CA GLU A 69 9.54 -4.48 24.11
C GLU A 69 8.80 -4.08 22.83
N GLN A 70 7.52 -3.74 22.99
CA GLN A 70 6.75 -3.12 21.94
C GLN A 70 7.46 -1.81 21.60
N GLN A 71 7.93 -1.68 20.36
CA GLN A 71 8.34 -0.37 19.86
C GLN A 71 7.07 0.50 19.74
N ASP A 72 6.83 1.26 20.81
CA ASP A 72 5.82 2.29 20.91
C ASP A 72 5.91 3.27 19.73
N GLY A 73 4.80 3.50 19.05
CA GLY A 73 4.61 4.64 18.13
C GLY A 73 5.28 4.59 16.74
N ALA A 74 6.20 3.66 16.45
CA ALA A 74 6.89 3.62 15.17
C ALA A 74 5.97 3.21 14.01
N VAL A 75 5.74 4.11 13.05
CA VAL A 75 4.95 3.83 11.85
C VAL A 75 5.71 2.88 10.92
N ARG A 76 5.12 1.73 10.57
CA ARG A 76 5.74 0.74 9.68
C ARG A 76 5.37 0.97 8.22
N ASN A 77 6.37 1.01 7.34
CA ASN A 77 6.13 1.08 5.90
C ASN A 77 5.42 -0.16 5.35
N SER A 78 4.71 0.02 4.23
CA SER A 78 4.05 -1.06 3.49
C SER A 78 5.01 -2.22 3.19
N PRO A 79 4.58 -3.50 3.26
CA PRO A 79 5.42 -4.64 2.92
C PRO A 79 5.89 -4.67 1.46
N ALA A 80 5.21 -3.95 0.56
CA ALA A 80 5.60 -3.84 -0.83
C ALA A 80 6.89 -2.98 -0.93
N THR A 81 8.00 -3.61 -1.36
CA THR A 81 9.35 -3.01 -1.31
C THR A 81 9.46 -1.66 -2.03
N TRP A 82 8.84 -1.51 -3.20
CA TRP A 82 8.86 -0.24 -3.93
C TRP A 82 8.00 0.85 -3.26
N VAL A 83 6.89 0.48 -2.62
CA VAL A 83 6.05 1.42 -1.84
C VAL A 83 6.81 1.85 -0.59
N ALA A 84 7.53 0.93 0.06
CA ALA A 84 8.36 1.23 1.22
C ALA A 84 9.48 2.21 0.87
N ALA A 85 10.21 1.96 -0.23
CA ALA A 85 11.27 2.84 -0.70
C ALA A 85 10.74 4.24 -1.06
N GLN A 86 9.57 4.32 -1.71
CA GLN A 86 8.94 5.60 -1.99
C GLN A 86 8.52 6.32 -0.70
N ALA A 87 7.92 5.61 0.28
CA ALA A 87 7.52 6.16 1.55
C ALA A 87 8.71 6.69 2.36
N GLU A 88 9.83 5.97 2.36
CA GLU A 88 11.07 6.36 3.02
C GLU A 88 11.68 7.61 2.37
N LEU A 89 11.73 7.67 1.03
CA LEU A 89 12.18 8.87 0.32
C LEU A 89 11.27 10.08 0.58
N TYR A 90 9.95 9.86 0.62
CA TYR A 90 8.97 10.90 0.94
C TYR A 90 9.17 11.42 2.36
N GLU A 91 9.32 10.54 3.34
CA GLU A 91 9.50 10.94 4.74
C GLU A 91 10.84 11.62 5.00
N SER A 92 11.95 10.99 4.58
CA SER A 92 13.30 11.49 4.84
C SER A 92 13.59 12.83 4.17
N SER A 93 12.91 13.13 3.07
CA SER A 93 13.01 14.42 2.36
C SER A 93 12.08 15.51 2.92
N GLY A 94 11.32 15.23 3.98
CA GLY A 94 10.31 16.13 4.50
C GLY A 94 9.19 16.44 3.49
N GLY A 95 8.95 15.54 2.53
CA GLY A 95 7.93 15.71 1.50
C GLY A 95 8.34 16.54 0.28
N THR A 96 9.63 16.61 -0.01
CA THR A 96 10.16 17.28 -1.22
C THR A 96 10.53 16.32 -2.35
N LYS A 97 10.73 15.03 -2.04
CA LYS A 97 11.07 13.96 -2.99
C LYS A 97 10.08 12.80 -2.85
N GLY A 98 9.96 11.96 -3.89
CA GLY A 98 9.04 10.81 -3.87
C GLY A 98 7.55 11.19 -3.90
N THR A 99 7.23 12.45 -4.19
CA THR A 99 5.88 13.04 -4.16
C THR A 99 5.03 12.71 -5.38
N THR A 100 5.60 12.05 -6.39
CA THR A 100 4.90 11.66 -7.63
C THR A 100 5.22 10.22 -8.01
N GLN A 101 4.28 9.55 -8.68
CA GLN A 101 4.46 8.23 -9.28
C GLN A 101 3.94 8.30 -10.72
N LEU A 102 4.75 7.96 -11.72
CA LEU A 102 4.38 8.06 -13.15
C LEU A 102 3.84 9.45 -13.55
N GLY A 103 4.37 10.52 -12.95
CA GLY A 103 3.90 11.90 -13.17
C GLY A 103 2.62 12.27 -12.43
N VAL A 104 2.01 11.34 -11.68
CA VAL A 104 0.80 11.55 -10.89
C VAL A 104 1.16 11.94 -9.46
N PRO A 105 0.51 12.96 -8.85
CA PRO A 105 0.79 13.35 -7.48
C PRO A 105 0.40 12.26 -6.48
N CYS A 106 1.24 12.08 -5.48
CA CYS A 106 1.07 11.10 -4.41
C CYS A 106 1.03 11.77 -3.03
N LEU A 107 0.27 11.15 -2.14
CA LEU A 107 0.25 11.45 -0.72
C LEU A 107 0.76 10.25 0.08
N LEU A 108 1.23 10.55 1.29
CA LEU A 108 1.62 9.54 2.28
C LEU A 108 0.49 9.44 3.30
N LEU A 109 -0.01 8.22 3.50
CA LEU A 109 -1.13 7.90 4.36
C LEU A 109 -0.64 7.01 5.51
N ASP A 110 -0.82 7.49 6.74
CA ASP A 110 -0.58 6.74 7.96
C ASP A 110 -1.92 6.32 8.57
N TYR A 111 -2.09 5.03 8.83
CA TYR A 111 -3.32 4.42 9.31
C TYR A 111 -3.03 3.32 10.34
N VAL A 112 -4.02 2.99 11.17
CA VAL A 112 -3.89 1.92 12.18
C VAL A 112 -4.34 0.59 11.57
N GLY A 113 -3.53 -0.46 11.72
CA GLY A 113 -3.92 -1.80 11.28
C GLY A 113 -4.98 -2.43 12.15
N ARG A 114 -6.18 -2.69 11.62
CA ARG A 114 -7.36 -3.17 12.34
C ARG A 114 -7.16 -4.42 13.21
N ARG A 115 -6.29 -5.35 12.78
CA ARG A 115 -6.03 -6.61 13.50
C ARG A 115 -4.85 -6.52 14.46
N SER A 116 -3.91 -5.62 14.17
CA SER A 116 -2.61 -5.60 14.85
C SER A 116 -2.42 -4.39 15.76
N GLY A 117 -3.23 -3.34 15.65
CA GLY A 117 -3.00 -2.04 16.30
C GLY A 117 -1.78 -1.26 15.78
N ILE A 118 -0.88 -1.91 15.04
CA ILE A 118 0.32 -1.27 14.48
C ILE A 118 -0.03 -0.19 13.46
N ARG A 119 0.54 1.01 13.65
CA ARG A 119 0.52 2.09 12.66
C ARG A 119 1.30 1.70 11.42
N ARG A 120 0.67 1.85 10.25
CA ARG A 120 1.24 1.53 8.94
C ARG A 120 1.22 2.75 8.04
N ARG A 121 2.15 2.78 7.09
CA ARG A 121 2.32 3.82 6.09
C ARG A 121 2.25 3.27 4.68
N THR A 122 1.51 3.97 3.83
CA THR A 122 1.47 3.69 2.39
C THR A 122 1.56 4.98 1.60
N VAL A 123 2.02 4.88 0.35
CA VAL A 123 1.97 5.99 -0.61
C VAL A 123 0.87 5.70 -1.62
N LEU A 124 0.02 6.68 -1.90
CA LEU A 124 -1.12 6.55 -2.81
C LEU A 124 -1.19 7.75 -3.74
N MET A 125 -1.50 7.50 -5.01
CA MET A 125 -1.95 8.55 -5.93
C MET A 125 -3.26 9.14 -5.41
N TYR A 126 -3.45 10.45 -5.58
CA TYR A 126 -4.66 11.12 -5.15
C TYR A 126 -5.24 12.06 -6.22
N GLY A 127 -6.55 12.22 -6.18
CA GLY A 127 -7.29 13.29 -6.86
C GLY A 127 -7.82 14.31 -5.85
N ARG A 128 -8.43 15.38 -6.34
CA ARG A 128 -9.03 16.46 -5.53
C ARG A 128 -10.51 16.62 -5.84
N ASP A 129 -11.31 16.89 -4.83
CA ASP A 129 -12.73 17.27 -4.95
C ASP A 129 -12.98 18.41 -3.97
N GLY A 130 -12.91 19.65 -4.47
CA GLY A 130 -12.85 20.84 -3.62
C GLY A 130 -11.64 20.83 -2.70
N ASP A 131 -11.89 20.88 -1.39
CA ASP A 131 -10.87 20.88 -0.34
C ASP A 131 -10.41 19.47 0.08
N ASP A 132 -11.12 18.44 -0.37
CA ASP A 132 -10.86 17.06 0.01
C ASP A 132 -9.87 16.37 -0.93
N TYR A 133 -9.20 15.35 -0.41
CA TYR A 133 -8.34 14.46 -1.19
C TYR A 133 -9.05 13.13 -1.44
N LEU A 134 -8.97 12.63 -2.67
CA LEU A 134 -9.58 11.36 -3.08
C LEU A 134 -8.49 10.31 -3.31
N ILE A 135 -8.59 9.17 -2.64
CA ILE A 135 -7.72 8.01 -2.87
C ILE A 135 -8.53 6.81 -3.37
N VAL A 136 -7.93 5.97 -4.22
CA VAL A 136 -8.65 4.90 -4.91
C VAL A 136 -8.15 3.52 -4.48
N GLY A 137 -9.05 2.68 -3.97
CA GLY A 137 -8.79 1.31 -3.55
C GLY A 137 -8.73 0.29 -4.70
N SER A 138 -8.02 0.62 -5.79
CA SER A 138 -8.01 -0.17 -7.03
C SER A 138 -7.26 -1.49 -6.92
N ASN A 139 -6.17 -1.54 -6.13
CA ASN A 139 -5.29 -2.71 -6.02
C ASN A 139 -4.90 -3.31 -7.39
N GLY A 140 -4.65 -2.44 -8.40
CA GLY A 140 -4.31 -2.86 -9.76
C GLY A 140 -5.42 -3.61 -10.51
N GLY A 141 -6.68 -3.45 -10.09
CA GLY A 141 -7.83 -4.19 -10.64
C GLY A 141 -7.91 -5.63 -10.13
N SER A 142 -7.28 -5.94 -8.99
CA SER A 142 -7.51 -7.21 -8.29
C SER A 142 -8.95 -7.31 -7.77
N ASP A 143 -9.49 -8.53 -7.69
CA ASP A 143 -10.79 -8.83 -7.08
C ASP A 143 -10.80 -8.68 -5.55
N SER A 144 -9.63 -8.46 -4.94
CA SER A 144 -9.49 -8.20 -3.52
C SER A 144 -9.27 -6.72 -3.23
N HIS A 145 -9.92 -6.22 -2.16
CA HIS A 145 -9.65 -4.89 -1.64
C HIS A 145 -8.25 -4.81 -1.04
N PRO A 146 -7.55 -3.67 -1.20
CA PRO A 146 -6.24 -3.51 -0.59
C PRO A 146 -6.36 -3.45 0.94
N LEU A 147 -5.36 -3.98 1.64
CA LEU A 147 -5.40 -4.08 3.10
C LEU A 147 -5.57 -2.72 3.79
N TRP A 148 -4.95 -1.65 3.27
CA TRP A 148 -5.13 -0.29 3.83
C TRP A 148 -6.61 0.12 3.83
N TYR A 149 -7.35 -0.15 2.75
CA TYR A 149 -8.77 0.19 2.65
C TYR A 149 -9.59 -0.55 3.70
N LEU A 150 -9.34 -1.85 3.85
CA LEU A 150 -10.00 -2.65 4.88
C LEU A 150 -9.70 -2.15 6.31
N ASN A 151 -8.55 -1.51 6.53
CA ASN A 151 -8.25 -0.89 7.82
C ASN A 151 -9.02 0.43 8.02
N LEU A 152 -9.21 1.23 6.96
CA LEU A 152 -9.96 2.49 7.05
C LEU A 152 -11.44 2.29 7.35
N LEU A 153 -12.02 1.16 6.93
CA LEU A 153 -13.40 0.82 7.28
C LEU A 153 -13.60 0.62 8.80
N ASP A 154 -12.58 0.15 9.50
CA ASP A 154 -12.63 -0.11 10.94
C ASP A 154 -12.05 1.05 11.77
N GLY A 155 -11.20 1.89 11.16
CA GLY A 155 -10.56 3.04 11.79
C GLY A 155 -10.37 4.18 10.78
N PRO A 156 -11.30 5.15 10.72
CA PRO A 156 -11.28 6.20 9.70
C PRO A 156 -10.30 7.34 10.01
N GLU A 157 -9.70 7.37 11.20
CA GLU A 157 -8.76 8.41 11.61
C GLU A 157 -7.36 8.12 11.04
N VAL A 158 -6.85 9.07 10.26
CA VAL A 158 -5.58 8.94 9.56
C VAL A 158 -4.74 10.20 9.66
N ASP A 159 -3.43 10.06 9.50
CA ASP A 159 -2.54 11.19 9.27
C ASP A 159 -2.11 11.19 7.81
N VAL A 160 -2.25 12.34 7.15
CA VAL A 160 -1.96 12.52 5.74
C VAL A 160 -0.80 13.49 5.59
N ARG A 161 0.14 13.19 4.69
CA ARG A 161 1.13 14.14 4.22
C ARG A 161 1.00 14.35 2.71
N VAL A 162 0.92 15.61 2.31
CA VAL A 162 0.89 16.07 0.92
C VAL A 162 2.00 17.10 0.74
N GLY A 163 3.05 16.73 0.02
CA GLY A 163 4.27 17.51 -0.02
C GLY A 163 4.82 17.71 1.39
N THR A 164 5.16 18.96 1.72
CA THR A 164 5.67 19.34 3.05
C THR A 164 4.59 19.46 4.12
N GLU A 165 3.32 19.43 3.74
CA GLU A 165 2.21 19.62 4.66
C GLU A 165 1.75 18.30 5.25
N ARG A 166 1.55 18.25 6.57
CA ARG A 166 1.05 17.09 7.30
C ARG A 166 -0.14 17.48 8.17
N PHE A 167 -1.21 16.71 8.14
CA PHE A 167 -2.45 17.01 8.84
C PHE A 167 -3.24 15.74 9.19
N PRO A 168 -3.99 15.74 10.31
CA PRO A 168 -4.97 14.71 10.58
C PRO A 168 -6.15 14.80 9.62
N ALA A 169 -6.72 13.66 9.25
CA ALA A 169 -7.89 13.59 8.38
C ALA A 169 -8.83 12.45 8.77
N LEU A 170 -10.06 12.54 8.27
CA LEU A 170 -11.06 11.50 8.30
C LEU A 170 -11.19 10.86 6.93
N ALA A 171 -11.05 9.53 6.88
CA ALA A 171 -11.29 8.72 5.71
C ALA A 171 -12.75 8.26 5.66
N GLU A 172 -13.44 8.59 4.58
CA GLU A 172 -14.82 8.20 4.32
C GLU A 172 -14.94 7.56 2.94
N THR A 173 -15.56 6.37 2.85
CA THR A 173 -15.80 5.75 1.55
C THR A 173 -16.96 6.45 0.88
N LEU A 174 -16.75 6.95 -0.33
CA LEU A 174 -17.81 7.63 -1.08
C LEU A 174 -18.94 6.67 -1.42
N PRO A 175 -20.21 7.12 -1.29
CA PRO A 175 -21.34 6.36 -1.77
C PRO A 175 -21.32 6.26 -3.31
N PRO A 176 -22.03 5.30 -3.91
CA PRO A 176 -21.96 5.03 -5.34
C PRO A 176 -22.21 6.26 -6.22
N GLU A 177 -23.19 7.10 -5.89
CA GLU A 177 -23.55 8.30 -6.65
C GLU A 177 -22.42 9.33 -6.68
N GLU A 178 -21.77 9.58 -5.54
CA GLU A 178 -20.64 10.49 -5.47
C GLU A 178 -19.41 9.92 -6.14
N ARG A 179 -19.19 8.60 -6.00
CA ARG A 179 -18.12 7.88 -6.69
C ARG A 179 -18.24 8.03 -8.20
N GLU A 180 -19.43 7.84 -8.78
CA GLU A 180 -19.64 8.01 -10.23
C GLU A 180 -19.40 9.46 -10.67
N ARG A 181 -19.80 10.45 -9.84
CA ARG A 181 -19.54 11.87 -10.14
C ARG A 181 -18.03 12.17 -10.23
N VAL A 182 -17.21 11.65 -9.32
CA VAL A 182 -15.77 11.94 -9.28
C VAL A 182 -14.92 11.01 -10.15
N TRP A 183 -15.48 9.89 -10.62
CA TRP A 183 -14.74 8.89 -11.38
C TRP A 183 -14.08 9.44 -12.66
N PRO A 184 -14.73 10.27 -13.50
CA PRO A 184 -14.10 10.84 -14.70
C PRO A 184 -12.82 11.61 -14.37
N HIS A 185 -12.86 12.45 -13.33
CA HIS A 185 -11.69 13.20 -12.84
C HIS A 185 -10.56 12.28 -12.37
N LEU A 186 -10.88 11.20 -11.64
CA LEU A 186 -9.87 10.23 -11.22
C LEU A 186 -9.21 9.55 -12.43
N VAL A 187 -9.96 9.28 -13.50
CA VAL A 187 -9.43 8.73 -14.75
C VAL A 187 -8.56 9.76 -15.49
N GLU A 188 -8.90 11.05 -15.45
CA GLU A 188 -8.04 12.11 -15.98
C GLU A 188 -6.71 12.19 -15.22
N VAL A 189 -6.73 12.08 -13.90
CA VAL A 189 -5.53 12.05 -13.05
C VAL A 189 -4.68 10.81 -13.33
N PHE A 190 -5.32 9.65 -13.47
CA PHE A 190 -4.62 8.40 -13.78
C PHE A 190 -5.43 7.49 -14.72
N PRO A 191 -5.16 7.56 -16.04
CA PRO A 191 -5.96 6.87 -17.06
C PRO A 191 -6.07 5.36 -16.88
N ARG A 192 -5.12 4.72 -16.18
CA ARG A 192 -5.14 3.28 -15.90
C ARG A 192 -6.31 2.85 -14.99
N TYR A 193 -6.94 3.76 -14.25
CA TYR A 193 -8.12 3.42 -13.45
C TYR A 193 -9.28 2.89 -14.30
N ALA A 194 -9.46 3.39 -15.53
CA ALA A 194 -10.49 2.86 -16.44
C ALA A 194 -10.26 1.37 -16.75
N ALA A 195 -9.02 0.99 -17.06
CA ALA A 195 -8.65 -0.40 -17.30
C ALA A 195 -8.80 -1.28 -16.03
N TYR A 196 -8.47 -0.73 -14.85
CA TYR A 196 -8.63 -1.47 -13.59
C TYR A 196 -10.10 -1.73 -13.26
N ARG A 197 -10.98 -0.76 -13.49
CA ARG A 197 -12.42 -0.91 -13.27
C ARG A 197 -13.03 -1.93 -14.23
N ALA A 198 -12.57 -1.98 -15.48
CA ALA A 198 -13.02 -2.99 -16.45
C ALA A 198 -12.53 -4.41 -16.14
N LYS A 199 -11.43 -4.55 -15.39
CA LYS A 199 -10.79 -5.85 -15.10
C LYS A 199 -11.49 -6.65 -13.99
N THR A 200 -12.22 -5.98 -13.11
CA THR A 200 -12.83 -6.62 -11.93
C THR A 200 -14.34 -6.41 -11.91
N GLY A 201 -15.07 -7.40 -11.39
CA GLY A 201 -16.51 -7.30 -11.16
C GLY A 201 -16.88 -6.57 -9.86
N ARG A 202 -15.89 -6.22 -9.02
CA ARG A 202 -16.15 -5.47 -7.78
C ARG A 202 -16.19 -3.98 -8.04
N ASP A 203 -16.96 -3.31 -7.20
CA ASP A 203 -16.89 -1.87 -7.07
C ASP A 203 -15.52 -1.44 -6.51
N ILE A 204 -14.78 -0.66 -7.29
CA ILE A 204 -13.53 -0.04 -6.83
C ILE A 204 -13.89 1.12 -5.88
N PRO A 205 -13.56 1.03 -4.59
CA PRO A 205 -13.92 2.09 -3.65
C PRO A 205 -13.07 3.34 -3.89
N VAL A 206 -13.71 4.50 -3.74
CA VAL A 206 -13.06 5.80 -3.66
C VAL A 206 -13.25 6.30 -2.24
N VAL A 207 -12.16 6.75 -1.62
CA VAL A 207 -12.17 7.25 -0.24
C VAL A 207 -11.84 8.74 -0.27
N ARG A 208 -12.73 9.52 0.33
CA ARG A 208 -12.54 10.94 0.63
C ARG A 208 -11.74 11.08 1.92
N LEU A 209 -10.70 11.91 1.89
CA LEU A 209 -9.93 12.32 3.04
C LEU A 209 -10.25 13.79 3.33
N ARG A 210 -11.02 14.01 4.40
CA ARG A 210 -11.38 15.35 4.87
C ARG A 210 -10.46 15.77 6.00
N ARG A 211 -9.80 16.91 5.86
CA ARG A 211 -8.94 17.47 6.92
C ARG A 211 -9.75 17.71 8.20
N ARG A 212 -9.16 17.40 9.35
CA ARG A 212 -9.68 17.71 10.68
C ARG A 212 -9.12 19.03 11.22
#